data_AF-A0A183GU14-F1
#
_entry.id   AF-A0A183GU14-F1
#
_cell.length_a   1.000
_cell.length_b   1.000
_cell.length_c   1.000
_cell.angle_alpha   90.00
_cell.angle_beta   90.00
_cell.angle_gamma   90.00
#
_symmetry.space_group_name_H-M   'P 1'
#
loop_
_entity.id
_entity.type
_entity.pdbx_description
1 polymer ?
#
loop_
_entity_poly.entity_id
_entity_poly.type
_entity_poly.pdbx_seq_one_letter_code
_entity_poly.pdbx_strand_id
1 'polypeptide(L)'
;MENYPGYDQLKANYYRTLFDTGQDAKAAEMKIADGDVAGAVSLYMKAKKPVQALETALIVPSLASDHQLMMSIASQLMQSQLFDKAGELYEHMKDFEKALECYTNGKAFNRAVQLARFADPERVVSLEEQWGDHLVSEGQHDASINHFLAAEAAIQAKEWGKAVQIVDVIQDLKTSGDFYGRIAAHYATTDELDRAERLYLEANLQKEAIAMYVKNNRWADAYRVRT
;
A
#
# COMPACT_ATOMS: atom_id res chain seq x y z
N MET A 1 58.10 -5.66 1.62
CA MET A 1 56.81 -4.98 1.87
C MET A 1 57.03 -3.50 1.65
N GLU A 2 57.09 -3.07 0.38
CA GLU A 2 57.25 -1.66 0.04
C GLU A 2 55.86 -1.01 0.08
N ASN A 3 55.62 -0.22 1.12
CA ASN A 3 54.41 0.58 1.24
C ASN A 3 54.51 1.69 0.18
N TYR A 4 53.83 1.51 -0.96
CA TYR A 4 53.95 2.40 -2.11
C TYR A 4 53.50 3.81 -1.69
N PRO A 5 54.36 4.84 -1.76
CA PRO A 5 54.07 6.18 -1.20
C PRO A 5 52.83 6.86 -1.77
N GLY A 6 52.39 6.42 -2.96
CA GLY A 6 51.19 6.91 -3.63
C GLY A 6 49.95 6.03 -3.44
N TYR A 7 50.02 4.93 -2.67
CA TYR A 7 48.86 4.05 -2.45
C TYR A 7 47.71 4.82 -1.80
N ASP A 8 47.99 5.61 -0.76
CA ASP A 8 46.98 6.41 -0.08
C ASP A 8 46.37 7.48 -1.00
N GLN A 9 47.18 8.07 -1.89
CA GLN A 9 46.70 9.05 -2.87
C GLN A 9 45.87 8.40 -3.98
N LEU A 10 46.27 7.22 -4.45
CA LEU A 10 45.53 6.46 -5.47
C LEU A 10 44.19 5.97 -4.90
N LYS A 11 44.20 5.51 -3.65
CA LYS A 11 43.01 5.12 -2.90
C LYS A 11 42.09 6.32 -2.69
N ALA A 12 42.62 7.47 -2.31
CA ALA A 12 41.87 8.72 -2.17
C ALA A 12 41.22 9.18 -3.49
N ASN A 13 41.94 9.10 -4.61
CA ASN A 13 41.41 9.43 -5.92
C ASN A 13 40.34 8.42 -6.38
N TYR A 14 40.53 7.13 -6.10
CA TYR A 14 39.53 6.10 -6.36
C TYR A 14 38.26 6.33 -5.53
N TYR A 15 38.39 6.66 -4.24
CA TYR A 15 37.26 7.06 -3.39
C TYR A 15 36.49 8.24 -3.97
N ARG A 16 37.21 9.26 -4.46
CA ARG A 16 36.61 10.43 -5.08
C ARG A 16 35.81 10.03 -6.33
N THR A 17 36.37 9.20 -7.21
CA THR A 17 35.64 8.71 -8.38
C THR A 17 34.48 7.75 -8.06
N LEU A 18 34.57 6.96 -6.99
CA LEU A 18 33.49 6.06 -6.57
C LEU A 18 32.31 6.85 -5.97
N PHE A 19 32.64 7.91 -5.22
CA PHE A 19 31.70 8.90 -4.71
C PHE A 19 31.02 9.66 -5.85
N ASP A 20 31.81 10.11 -6.84
CA ASP A 20 31.31 10.86 -8.01
C ASP A 20 30.45 10.00 -8.95
N THR A 21 30.60 8.66 -8.93
CA THR A 21 29.81 7.72 -9.76
C THR A 21 28.57 7.14 -9.06
N GLY A 22 28.27 7.57 -7.82
CA GLY A 22 27.11 7.09 -7.06
C GLY A 22 27.23 5.64 -6.60
N GLN A 23 28.45 5.10 -6.55
CA GLN A 23 28.77 3.74 -6.07
C GLN A 23 29.08 3.75 -4.56
N ASP A 24 28.39 4.59 -3.80
CA ASP A 24 28.60 4.81 -2.36
C ASP A 24 28.55 3.52 -1.51
N ALA A 25 27.74 2.54 -1.93
CA ALA A 25 27.67 1.23 -1.26
C ALA A 25 28.99 0.43 -1.36
N LYS A 26 29.64 0.41 -2.52
CA LYS A 26 30.95 -0.25 -2.67
C LYS A 26 32.05 0.52 -1.95
N ALA A 27 31.95 1.85 -1.89
CA ALA A 27 32.85 2.68 -1.09
C ALA A 27 32.75 2.32 0.39
N ALA A 28 31.53 2.08 0.88
CA ALA A 28 31.27 1.67 2.25
C ALA A 28 31.83 0.27 2.57
N GLU A 29 31.67 -0.71 1.69
CA GLU A 29 32.29 -2.05 1.85
C GLU A 29 33.81 -1.99 1.99
N MET A 30 34.47 -1.18 1.15
CA MET A 30 35.92 -0.97 1.22
C MET A 30 36.34 -0.24 2.51
N LYS A 31 35.49 0.68 3.01
CA LYS A 31 35.71 1.36 4.29
C LYS A 31 35.58 0.42 5.49
N ILE A 32 34.66 -0.55 5.42
CA ILE A 32 34.57 -1.62 6.42
C ILE A 32 35.85 -2.47 6.40
N ALA A 33 36.38 -2.80 5.21
CA ALA A 33 37.64 -3.55 5.09
C ALA A 33 38.85 -2.79 5.67
N ASP A 34 38.81 -1.45 5.66
CA ASP A 34 39.81 -0.58 6.28
C ASP A 34 39.62 -0.39 7.80
N GLY A 35 38.54 -0.92 8.38
CA GLY A 35 38.19 -0.77 9.79
C GLY A 35 37.44 0.54 10.14
N ASP A 36 37.16 1.40 9.17
CA ASP A 36 36.41 2.65 9.34
C ASP A 36 34.90 2.42 9.14
N VAL A 37 34.28 1.74 10.11
CA VAL A 37 32.85 1.38 10.07
C VAL A 37 31.96 2.63 10.19
N ALA A 38 32.37 3.65 10.95
CA ALA A 38 31.62 4.90 11.09
C ALA A 38 31.52 5.65 9.74
N GLY A 39 32.64 5.72 9.00
CA GLY A 39 32.66 6.25 7.65
C GLY A 39 31.76 5.45 6.70
N ALA A 40 31.76 4.12 6.80
CA ALA A 40 30.90 3.26 6.00
C ALA A 40 29.40 3.51 6.25
N VAL A 41 28.96 3.63 7.49
CA VAL A 41 27.56 3.95 7.83
C VAL A 41 27.15 5.29 7.20
N SER A 42 28.01 6.31 7.29
CA SER A 42 27.73 7.63 6.69
C SER A 42 27.60 7.56 5.16
N LEU A 43 28.36 6.69 4.51
CA LEU A 43 28.28 6.45 3.07
C LEU A 43 27.00 5.70 2.70
N TYR A 44 26.58 4.69 3.47
CA TYR A 44 25.30 4.00 3.26
C TYR A 44 24.10 4.94 3.44
N MET A 45 24.18 5.85 4.40
CA MET A 45 23.16 6.89 4.61
C MET A 45 23.09 7.89 3.45
N LYS A 46 24.22 8.24 2.83
CA LYS A 46 24.25 9.04 1.59
C LYS A 46 23.74 8.28 0.38
N ALA A 47 24.03 6.98 0.31
CA ALA A 47 23.57 6.06 -0.73
C ALA A 47 22.06 5.79 -0.68
N LYS A 48 21.32 6.35 0.29
CA LYS A 48 19.91 6.05 0.59
C LYS A 48 19.67 4.55 0.82
N LYS A 49 20.61 3.88 1.49
CA LYS A 49 20.50 2.48 1.89
C LYS A 49 20.48 2.34 3.41
N PRO A 50 19.39 2.78 4.07
CA PRO A 50 19.32 2.85 5.53
C PRO A 50 19.34 1.47 6.22
N VAL A 51 18.90 0.40 5.55
CA VAL A 51 18.97 -0.97 6.09
C VAL A 51 20.41 -1.43 6.25
N GLN A 52 21.24 -1.22 5.22
CA GLN A 52 22.67 -1.57 5.27
C GLN A 52 23.43 -0.69 6.28
N ALA A 53 23.05 0.60 6.38
CA ALA A 53 23.56 1.50 7.41
C ALA A 53 23.23 0.98 8.82
N LEU A 54 22.00 0.52 9.04
CA LEU A 54 21.58 -0.05 10.32
C LEU A 54 22.34 -1.33 10.67
N GLU A 55 22.39 -2.29 9.74
CA GLU A 55 23.07 -3.57 9.97
C GLU A 55 24.55 -3.35 10.31
N THR A 56 25.22 -2.44 9.62
CA THR A 56 26.63 -2.13 9.86
C THR A 56 26.85 -1.36 11.16
N ALA A 57 25.94 -0.46 11.54
CA ALA A 57 25.97 0.20 12.84
C ALA A 57 25.77 -0.78 14.00
N LEU A 58 24.92 -1.80 13.84
CA LEU A 58 24.66 -2.82 14.87
C LEU A 58 25.85 -3.77 15.10
N ILE A 59 26.73 -3.97 14.12
CA ILE A 59 27.94 -4.79 14.28
C ILE A 59 28.89 -4.19 15.34
N VAL A 60 28.95 -2.86 15.45
CA VAL A 60 29.87 -2.16 16.34
C VAL A 60 29.11 -1.60 17.55
N PRO A 61 29.32 -2.14 18.78
CA PRO A 61 28.56 -1.72 19.96
C PRO A 61 28.65 -0.22 20.29
N SER A 62 29.76 0.44 19.94
CA SER A 62 29.91 1.89 20.15
C SER A 62 29.02 2.71 19.23
N LEU A 63 28.82 2.27 17.98
CA LEU A 63 27.91 2.92 17.03
C LEU A 63 26.46 2.57 17.33
N ALA A 64 26.19 1.33 17.74
CA ALA A 64 24.85 0.91 18.14
C ALA A 64 24.33 1.68 19.38
N SER A 65 25.25 2.15 20.23
CA SER A 65 24.93 2.97 21.41
C SER A 65 24.80 4.46 21.09
N ASP A 66 25.19 4.91 19.89
CA ASP A 66 25.07 6.31 19.47
C ASP A 66 23.62 6.63 19.12
N HIS A 67 22.93 7.27 20.06
CA HIS A 67 21.53 7.63 19.91
C HIS A 67 21.26 8.58 18.74
N GLN A 68 22.17 9.52 18.43
CA GLN A 68 21.96 10.47 17.33
C GLN A 68 22.07 9.78 15.97
N LEU A 69 23.05 8.88 15.84
CA LEU A 69 23.21 8.08 14.63
C LEU A 69 21.98 7.20 14.39
N MET A 70 21.52 6.48 15.43
CA MET A 70 20.33 5.62 15.32
C MET A 70 19.06 6.42 14.99
N MET A 71 18.85 7.59 15.59
CA MET A 71 17.73 8.48 15.23
C MET A 71 17.79 8.91 13.75
N SER A 72 18.98 9.23 13.25
CA SER A 72 19.15 9.62 11.84
C SER A 72 18.81 8.47 10.88
N ILE A 73 19.26 7.25 11.19
CA ILE A 73 18.96 6.01 10.46
C ILE A 73 17.45 5.74 10.49
N ALA A 74 16.82 5.83 11.68
CA ALA A 74 15.38 5.67 11.84
C ALA A 74 14.58 6.66 10.96
N SER A 75 14.98 7.94 10.95
CA SER A 75 14.31 8.95 10.11
C SER A 75 14.39 8.61 8.61
N GLN A 76 15.52 8.07 8.15
CA GLN A 76 15.67 7.65 6.75
C GLN A 76 14.87 6.38 6.45
N LEU A 77 14.77 5.44 7.41
CA LEU A 77 13.91 4.25 7.27
C LEU A 77 12.45 4.66 7.13
N MET A 78 11.98 5.61 7.95
CA MET A 78 10.63 6.16 7.84
C MET A 78 10.40 6.89 6.50
N GLN A 79 11.35 7.71 6.05
CA GLN A 79 11.27 8.36 4.73
C GLN A 79 11.23 7.34 3.59
N SER A 80 11.89 6.20 3.75
CA SER A 80 11.90 5.10 2.78
C SER A 80 10.69 4.17 2.92
N GLN A 81 9.73 4.47 3.80
CA GLN A 81 8.55 3.65 4.11
C GLN A 81 8.90 2.24 4.63
N LEU A 82 10.09 2.06 5.20
CA LEU A 82 10.55 0.80 5.79
C LEU A 82 10.22 0.77 7.28
N PHE A 83 8.91 0.76 7.58
CA PHE A 83 8.40 0.89 8.94
C PHE A 83 8.74 -0.29 9.86
N ASP A 84 8.83 -1.51 9.34
CA ASP A 84 9.17 -2.69 10.15
C ASP A 84 10.56 -2.56 10.76
N LYS A 85 11.54 -2.14 9.95
CA LYS A 85 12.93 -1.94 10.38
C LYS A 85 13.08 -0.71 11.26
N ALA A 86 12.31 0.35 11.01
CA ALA A 86 12.26 1.51 11.89
C ALA A 86 11.72 1.13 13.28
N GLY A 87 10.66 0.32 13.34
CA GLY A 87 10.09 -0.21 14.59
C GLY A 87 11.10 -1.04 15.39
N GLU A 88 11.78 -2.00 14.74
CA GLU A 88 12.83 -2.81 15.37
C GLU A 88 13.95 -1.92 15.96
N LEU A 89 14.36 -0.88 15.24
CA LEU A 89 15.37 0.07 15.70
C LEU A 89 14.90 0.88 16.92
N TYR A 90 13.66 1.38 16.92
CA TYR A 90 13.11 2.11 18.06
C TYR A 90 12.92 1.21 19.30
N GLU A 91 12.59 -0.07 19.12
CA GLU A 91 12.60 -1.05 20.20
C GLU A 91 14.01 -1.23 20.81
N HIS A 92 15.04 -1.33 19.97
CA HIS A 92 16.43 -1.38 20.44
C HIS A 92 16.82 -0.12 21.23
N MET A 93 16.29 1.03 20.84
CA MET A 93 16.48 2.31 21.54
C MET A 93 15.59 2.45 22.79
N LYS A 94 14.68 1.49 23.05
CA LYS A 94 13.66 1.52 24.11
C LYS A 94 12.65 2.67 23.99
N ASP A 95 12.51 3.23 22.80
CA ASP A 95 11.49 4.24 22.48
C ASP A 95 10.23 3.52 21.97
N PHE A 96 9.47 2.98 22.91
CA PHE A 96 8.31 2.13 22.60
C PHE A 96 7.16 2.91 21.94
N GLU A 97 6.99 4.19 22.26
CA GLU A 97 5.96 5.03 21.65
C GLU A 97 6.18 5.15 20.13
N LYS A 98 7.39 5.51 19.70
CA LYS A 98 7.70 5.62 18.26
C LYS A 98 7.74 4.27 17.56
N ALA A 99 8.14 3.21 18.24
CA ALA A 99 8.08 1.86 17.69
C ALA A 99 6.63 1.46 17.35
N LEU A 100 5.68 1.73 18.26
CA LEU A 100 4.25 1.49 18.03
C LEU A 100 3.70 2.31 16.85
N GLU A 101 4.08 3.60 16.75
CA GLU A 101 3.72 4.44 15.61
C GLU A 101 4.29 3.91 14.29
N CYS A 102 5.52 3.38 14.30
CA CYS A 102 6.10 2.76 13.12
C CYS A 102 5.32 1.51 12.72
N TYR A 103 5.04 0.58 13.65
CA TYR A 103 4.32 -0.64 13.30
C TYR A 103 2.87 -0.41 12.87
N THR A 104 2.19 0.57 13.45
CA THR A 104 0.83 0.96 13.00
C THR A 104 0.86 1.54 11.58
N ASN A 105 1.80 2.44 11.28
CA ASN A 105 2.00 2.97 9.92
C ASN A 105 2.42 1.87 8.92
N GLY A 106 3.23 0.91 9.38
CA GLY A 106 3.62 -0.27 8.60
C GLY A 106 2.54 -1.34 8.47
N LYS A 107 1.36 -1.14 9.06
CA LYS A 107 0.26 -2.12 9.12
C LYS A 107 0.65 -3.45 9.78
N ALA A 108 1.74 -3.47 10.56
CA ALA A 108 2.23 -4.61 11.29
C ALA A 108 1.55 -4.73 12.67
N PHE A 109 0.21 -4.79 12.69
CA PHE A 109 -0.59 -4.76 13.92
C PHE A 109 -0.24 -5.88 14.90
N ASN A 110 0.11 -7.08 14.40
CA ASN A 110 0.56 -8.20 15.24
C ASN A 110 1.75 -7.84 16.12
N ARG A 111 2.77 -7.16 15.57
CA ARG A 111 3.96 -6.73 16.33
C ARG A 111 3.61 -5.56 17.24
N ALA A 112 2.81 -4.60 16.77
CA ALA A 112 2.36 -3.47 17.58
C ALA A 112 1.62 -3.92 18.85
N VAL A 113 0.69 -4.88 18.74
CA VAL A 113 -0.08 -5.40 19.88
C VAL A 113 0.82 -6.15 20.87
N GLN A 114 1.78 -6.95 20.39
CA GLN A 114 2.74 -7.64 21.26
C GLN A 114 3.59 -6.64 22.05
N LEU A 115 4.06 -5.58 21.39
CA LEU A 115 4.84 -4.54 22.04
C LEU A 115 4.01 -3.74 23.04
N ALA A 116 2.79 -3.36 22.68
CA ALA A 116 1.87 -2.63 23.55
C ALA A 116 1.53 -3.42 24.82
N ARG A 117 1.32 -4.74 24.72
CA ARG A 117 1.06 -5.57 25.92
C ARG A 117 2.19 -5.53 26.95
N PHE A 118 3.43 -5.28 26.53
CA PHE A 118 4.57 -5.18 27.43
C PHE A 118 4.81 -3.73 27.90
N ALA A 119 4.74 -2.75 26.99
CA ALA A 119 5.15 -1.38 27.25
C ALA A 119 4.00 -0.44 27.65
N ASP A 120 2.81 -0.64 27.07
CA ASP A 120 1.63 0.23 27.24
C ASP A 120 0.32 -0.58 27.09
N PRO A 121 -0.11 -1.28 28.16
CA PRO A 121 -1.29 -2.15 28.11
C PRO A 121 -2.61 -1.42 27.82
N GLU A 122 -2.71 -0.11 28.11
CA GLU A 122 -3.93 0.67 27.89
C GLU A 122 -4.19 0.88 26.39
N ARG A 123 -3.12 1.01 25.59
CA ARG A 123 -3.19 1.24 24.14
C ARG A 123 -3.51 -0.01 23.33
N VAL A 124 -3.43 -1.20 23.95
CA VAL A 124 -3.72 -2.49 23.31
C VAL A 124 -5.15 -2.53 22.74
N VAL A 125 -6.13 -2.05 23.50
CA VAL A 125 -7.55 -2.08 23.08
C VAL A 125 -7.76 -1.23 21.83
N SER A 126 -7.18 -0.03 21.79
CA SER A 126 -7.27 0.85 20.62
C SER A 126 -6.57 0.27 19.40
N LEU A 127 -5.45 -0.43 19.58
CA LEU A 127 -4.73 -1.10 18.49
C LEU A 127 -5.51 -2.32 17.95
N GLU A 128 -6.13 -3.10 18.82
CA GLU A 128 -6.98 -4.23 18.42
C GLU A 128 -8.23 -3.77 17.67
N GLU A 129 -8.83 -2.64 18.06
CA GLU A 129 -9.93 -2.00 17.32
C GLU A 129 -9.49 -1.56 15.92
N GLN A 130 -8.40 -0.81 15.80
CA GLN A 130 -7.84 -0.40 14.50
C GLN A 130 -7.46 -1.59 13.62
N TRP A 131 -6.94 -2.66 14.21
CA TRP A 131 -6.63 -3.89 13.48
C TRP A 131 -7.91 -4.59 12.99
N GLY A 132 -8.95 -4.64 13.82
CA GLY A 132 -10.27 -5.14 13.44
C GLY A 132 -10.86 -4.38 12.25
N ASP A 133 -10.85 -3.04 12.32
CA ASP A 133 -11.33 -2.18 11.22
C ASP A 133 -10.53 -2.40 9.93
N HIS A 134 -9.21 -2.53 10.03
CA HIS A 134 -8.35 -2.81 8.87
C HIS A 134 -8.67 -4.18 8.24
N LEU A 135 -8.83 -5.23 9.06
CA LEU A 135 -9.19 -6.57 8.59
C LEU A 135 -10.58 -6.60 7.94
N VAL A 136 -11.55 -5.86 8.50
CA VAL A 136 -12.88 -5.73 7.91
C VAL A 136 -12.78 -5.02 6.56
N SER A 137 -12.01 -3.92 6.47
CA SER A 137 -11.79 -3.21 5.20
C SER A 137 -11.15 -4.13 4.16
N GLU A 138 -10.05 -4.82 4.50
CA GLU A 138 -9.38 -5.75 3.57
C GLU A 138 -10.29 -6.91 3.15
N GLY A 139 -10.99 -7.53 4.10
CA GLY A 139 -11.93 -8.61 3.81
C GLY A 139 -13.12 -8.15 2.94
N GLN A 140 -13.62 -6.93 3.15
CA GLN A 140 -14.65 -6.34 2.29
C GLN A 140 -14.11 -6.04 0.88
N HIS A 141 -12.85 -5.60 0.74
CA HIS A 141 -12.24 -5.39 -0.56
C HIS A 141 -12.10 -6.72 -1.33
N ASP A 142 -11.62 -7.78 -0.68
CA ASP A 142 -11.49 -9.10 -1.31
C ASP A 142 -12.85 -9.70 -1.69
N ALA A 143 -13.85 -9.58 -0.80
CA ALA A 143 -15.22 -9.98 -1.12
C ALA A 143 -15.76 -9.20 -2.32
N SER A 144 -15.56 -7.88 -2.33
CA SER A 144 -15.99 -7.00 -3.42
C SER A 144 -15.35 -7.38 -4.76
N ILE A 145 -14.02 -7.59 -4.79
CA ILE A 145 -13.28 -8.05 -5.98
C ILE A 145 -13.84 -9.38 -6.50
N ASN A 146 -14.08 -10.35 -5.62
CA ASN A 146 -14.65 -11.64 -5.98
C ASN A 146 -16.07 -11.51 -6.55
N HIS A 147 -16.91 -10.66 -5.95
CA HIS A 147 -18.25 -10.40 -6.45
C HIS A 147 -18.24 -9.69 -7.81
N PHE A 148 -17.32 -8.75 -8.05
CA PHE A 148 -17.16 -8.12 -9.37
C PHE A 148 -16.77 -9.12 -10.46
N LEU A 149 -15.78 -9.98 -10.17
CA LEU A 149 -15.36 -11.00 -11.11
C LEU A 149 -16.50 -11.99 -11.42
N ALA A 150 -17.27 -12.37 -10.39
CA ALA A 150 -18.44 -13.23 -10.55
C ALA A 150 -19.55 -12.56 -11.38
N ALA A 151 -19.83 -11.26 -11.17
CA ALA A 151 -20.79 -10.51 -11.96
C ALA A 151 -20.38 -10.43 -13.44
N GLU A 152 -19.09 -10.16 -13.70
CA GLU A 152 -18.57 -10.12 -15.06
C GLU A 152 -18.63 -11.49 -15.75
N ALA A 153 -18.27 -12.56 -15.05
CA ALA A 153 -18.38 -13.92 -15.56
C ALA A 153 -19.84 -14.29 -15.89
N ALA A 154 -20.80 -13.92 -15.04
CA ALA A 154 -22.22 -14.15 -15.28
C ALA A 154 -22.73 -13.39 -16.52
N ILE A 155 -22.30 -12.15 -16.73
CA ILE A 155 -22.61 -11.36 -17.94
C ILE A 155 -22.03 -12.03 -19.19
N GLN A 156 -20.77 -12.48 -19.14
CA GLN A 156 -20.13 -13.17 -20.27
C GLN A 156 -20.81 -14.50 -20.59
N ALA A 157 -21.25 -15.23 -19.57
CA ALA A 157 -22.03 -16.47 -19.70
C ALA A 157 -23.48 -16.23 -20.16
N LYS A 158 -23.91 -14.97 -20.33
CA LYS A 158 -25.29 -14.56 -20.65
C LYS A 158 -26.32 -15.00 -19.59
N GLU A 159 -25.88 -15.20 -18.34
CA GLU A 159 -26.73 -15.54 -17.20
C GLU A 159 -27.20 -14.27 -16.47
N TRP A 160 -27.95 -13.43 -17.19
CA TRP A 160 -28.34 -12.08 -16.73
C TRP A 160 -29.08 -12.04 -15.40
N GLY A 161 -29.94 -13.03 -15.12
CA GLY A 161 -30.66 -13.11 -13.84
C GLY A 161 -29.74 -13.35 -12.64
N LYS A 162 -28.67 -14.14 -12.81
CA LYS A 162 -27.65 -14.32 -11.76
C LYS A 162 -26.76 -13.09 -11.66
N ALA A 163 -26.44 -12.44 -12.78
CA ALA A 163 -25.67 -11.21 -12.78
C ALA A 163 -26.36 -10.11 -11.95
N VAL A 164 -27.67 -9.90 -12.10
CA VAL A 164 -28.43 -8.93 -11.27
C VAL A 164 -28.32 -9.28 -9.78
N GLN A 165 -28.55 -10.54 -9.41
CA GLN A 165 -28.47 -10.97 -8.00
C GLN A 165 -27.08 -10.75 -7.39
N ILE A 166 -26.02 -10.96 -8.17
CA ILE A 166 -24.65 -10.72 -7.70
C ILE A 166 -24.42 -9.22 -7.55
N VAL A 167 -24.86 -8.40 -8.51
CA VAL A 167 -24.69 -6.94 -8.50
C VAL A 167 -25.49 -6.28 -7.37
N ASP A 168 -26.69 -6.77 -7.06
CA ASP A 168 -27.52 -6.30 -5.92
C ASP A 168 -26.81 -6.47 -4.56
N VAL A 169 -25.90 -7.44 -4.46
CA VAL A 169 -25.12 -7.69 -3.23
C VAL A 169 -23.91 -6.76 -3.13
N ILE A 170 -23.48 -6.14 -4.24
CA ILE A 170 -22.32 -5.27 -4.26
C ILE A 170 -22.70 -3.89 -3.72
N GLN A 171 -22.14 -3.54 -2.56
CA GLN A 171 -22.42 -2.30 -1.84
C GLN A 171 -21.86 -1.03 -2.52
N ASP A 172 -20.97 -1.16 -3.51
CA ASP A 172 -20.41 -0.03 -4.23
C ASP A 172 -21.33 0.43 -5.38
N LEU A 173 -22.13 1.47 -5.10
CA LEU A 173 -23.09 2.04 -6.05
C LEU A 173 -22.44 2.49 -7.37
N LYS A 174 -21.18 2.93 -7.39
CA LYS A 174 -20.57 3.46 -8.62
C LYS A 174 -20.28 2.34 -9.61
N THR A 175 -19.61 1.30 -9.14
CA THR A 175 -19.28 0.13 -9.97
C THR A 175 -20.52 -0.69 -10.31
N SER A 176 -21.46 -0.82 -9.37
CA SER A 176 -22.74 -1.50 -9.62
C SER A 176 -23.54 -0.80 -10.72
N GLY A 177 -23.49 0.54 -10.80
CA GLY A 177 -24.15 1.32 -11.87
C GLY A 177 -23.70 0.92 -13.28
N ASP A 178 -22.40 0.70 -13.50
CA ASP A 178 -21.87 0.26 -14.80
C ASP A 178 -22.37 -1.14 -15.17
N PHE A 179 -22.43 -2.06 -14.20
CA PHE A 179 -22.98 -3.40 -14.41
C PHE A 179 -24.49 -3.35 -14.70
N TYR A 180 -25.26 -2.59 -13.92
CA TYR A 180 -26.69 -2.39 -14.14
C TYR A 180 -26.96 -1.80 -15.53
N GLY A 181 -26.18 -0.81 -15.98
CA GLY A 181 -26.31 -0.23 -17.32
C GLY A 181 -26.09 -1.26 -18.44
N ARG A 182 -25.09 -2.14 -18.30
CA ARG A 182 -24.81 -3.22 -19.27
C ARG A 182 -25.92 -4.27 -19.30
N ILE A 183 -26.41 -4.67 -18.13
CA ILE A 183 -27.49 -5.66 -18.00
C ILE A 183 -28.80 -5.07 -18.54
N ALA A 184 -29.11 -3.80 -18.21
CA ALA A 184 -30.27 -3.07 -18.70
C ALA A 184 -30.25 -2.94 -20.24
N ALA A 185 -29.09 -2.67 -20.83
CA ALA A 185 -28.93 -2.61 -22.29
C ALA A 185 -29.28 -3.94 -22.96
N HIS A 186 -28.91 -5.08 -22.36
CA HIS A 186 -29.34 -6.39 -22.87
C HIS A 186 -30.86 -6.55 -22.77
N TYR A 187 -31.47 -6.28 -21.63
CA TYR A 187 -32.93 -6.39 -21.47
C TYR A 187 -33.72 -5.46 -22.41
N ALA A 188 -33.17 -4.29 -22.72
CA ALA A 188 -33.72 -3.38 -23.72
C ALA A 188 -33.68 -3.96 -25.15
N THR A 189 -32.69 -4.81 -25.48
CA THR A 189 -32.63 -5.50 -26.77
C THR A 189 -33.56 -6.72 -26.85
N THR A 190 -33.91 -7.33 -25.72
CA THR A 190 -34.83 -8.47 -25.64
C THR A 190 -36.30 -8.05 -25.46
N ASP A 191 -36.62 -6.76 -25.66
CA ASP A 191 -37.96 -6.17 -25.50
C ASP A 191 -38.56 -6.27 -24.08
N GLU A 192 -37.72 -6.57 -23.07
CA GLU A 192 -38.12 -6.58 -21.65
C GLU A 192 -37.96 -5.18 -21.03
N LEU A 193 -38.68 -4.20 -21.60
CA LEU A 193 -38.50 -2.78 -21.33
C LEU A 193 -38.72 -2.41 -19.86
N ASP A 194 -39.66 -3.08 -19.17
CA ASP A 194 -39.98 -2.80 -17.77
C ASP A 194 -38.85 -3.22 -16.81
N ARG A 195 -38.12 -4.29 -17.14
CA ARG A 195 -36.93 -4.72 -16.37
C ARG A 195 -35.74 -3.81 -16.68
N ALA A 196 -35.57 -3.43 -17.95
CA ALA A 196 -34.54 -2.48 -18.35
C ALA A 196 -34.73 -1.11 -17.68
N GLU A 197 -35.97 -0.59 -17.58
CA GLU A 197 -36.27 0.67 -16.88
C GLU A 197 -35.79 0.62 -15.42
N ARG A 198 -36.15 -0.43 -14.68
CA ARG A 198 -35.76 -0.56 -13.27
C ARG A 198 -34.24 -0.52 -13.09
N LEU A 199 -33.53 -1.31 -13.88
CA LEU A 199 -32.07 -1.38 -13.83
C LEU A 199 -31.41 -0.07 -14.27
N TYR A 200 -31.96 0.64 -15.27
CA TYR A 200 -31.46 1.96 -15.66
C TYR A 200 -31.70 3.02 -14.59
N LEU A 201 -32.83 2.96 -13.88
CA LEU A 201 -33.11 3.87 -12.76
C LEU A 201 -32.19 3.57 -11.56
N GLU A 202 -31.94 2.30 -11.25
CA GLU A 202 -30.97 1.87 -10.23
C GLU A 202 -29.55 2.31 -10.57
N ALA A 203 -29.19 2.32 -11.86
CA ALA A 203 -27.92 2.85 -12.36
C ALA A 203 -27.86 4.39 -12.42
N ASN A 204 -28.95 5.10 -12.10
CA ASN A 204 -29.10 6.55 -12.30
C ASN A 204 -28.90 7.01 -13.77
N LEU A 205 -29.20 6.11 -14.72
CA LEU A 205 -29.10 6.27 -16.17
C LEU A 205 -30.48 6.58 -16.78
N GLN A 206 -31.11 7.66 -16.28
CA GLN A 206 -32.47 8.05 -16.67
C GLN A 206 -32.55 8.45 -18.16
N LYS A 207 -31.47 8.98 -18.74
CA LYS A 207 -31.41 9.37 -20.16
C LYS A 207 -31.47 8.15 -21.06
N GLU A 208 -30.79 7.08 -20.67
CA GLU A 208 -30.72 5.80 -21.36
C GLU A 208 -32.07 5.08 -21.31
N ALA A 209 -32.77 5.13 -20.17
CA ALA A 209 -34.14 4.64 -20.05
C ALA A 209 -35.11 5.38 -20.99
N ILE A 210 -35.03 6.71 -21.05
CA ILE A 210 -35.87 7.53 -21.96
C ILE A 210 -35.54 7.19 -23.42
N ALA A 211 -34.25 7.09 -23.77
CA ALA A 211 -33.82 6.73 -25.12
C ALA A 211 -34.32 5.34 -25.56
N MET A 212 -34.32 4.37 -24.63
CA MET A 212 -34.87 3.03 -24.85
C MET A 212 -36.37 3.09 -25.17
N TYR A 213 -37.18 3.84 -24.42
CA TYR A 213 -38.62 3.97 -24.69
C TYR A 213 -38.93 4.71 -25.99
N VAL A 214 -38.16 5.76 -26.30
CA VAL A 214 -38.28 6.50 -27.56
C VAL A 214 -37.98 5.59 -28.76
N LYS A 215 -36.93 4.76 -28.66
CA LYS A 215 -36.57 3.79 -29.73
C LYS A 215 -37.65 2.74 -29.98
N ASN A 216 -38.41 2.38 -28.95
CA ASN A 216 -39.52 1.42 -29.03
C ASN A 216 -40.90 2.07 -29.28
N ASN A 217 -40.94 3.35 -29.69
CA ASN A 217 -42.16 4.13 -29.93
C ASN A 217 -43.12 4.24 -28.72
N ARG A 218 -42.62 4.02 -27.49
CA ARG A 218 -43.40 4.11 -26.24
C ARG A 218 -43.24 5.50 -25.60
N TRP A 219 -43.79 6.51 -26.28
CA TRP A 219 -43.64 7.92 -25.90
C TRP A 219 -44.28 8.29 -24.54
N ALA A 220 -45.38 7.63 -24.18
CA ALA A 220 -46.06 7.86 -22.90
C ALA A 220 -45.19 7.43 -21.71
N ASP A 221 -44.52 6.28 -21.82
CA ASP A 221 -43.62 5.77 -20.78
C ASP A 221 -42.34 6.59 -20.70
N ALA A 222 -41.79 7.04 -21.84
CA ALA A 222 -40.66 7.97 -21.87
C ALA A 222 -40.97 9.29 -21.13
N TYR A 223 -42.20 9.80 -21.26
CA TYR A 223 -42.64 11.00 -20.54
C TYR A 223 -42.78 10.73 -19.04
N ARG A 224 -43.34 9.58 -18.65
CA ARG A 224 -43.47 9.15 -17.25
C ARG A 224 -42.13 9.05 -16.55
N VAL A 225 -41.14 8.44 -17.19
CA VAL A 225 -39.80 8.26 -16.61
C VAL A 225 -39.08 9.60 -16.45
N ARG A 226 -39.42 10.62 -17.24
CA ARG A 226 -38.79 11.94 -17.20
C ARG A 226 -39.31 12.85 -16.08
N THR A 227 -40.58 12.72 -15.71
CA THR A 227 -41.26 13.51 -14.66
C THR A 227 -41.01 12.94 -13.28
#